data_AF-A0A0E3S5D9-F1
#
_entry.id   AF-A0A0E3S5D9-F1
#
_cell.length_a   1.000
_cell.length_b   1.000
_cell.length_c   1.000
_cell.angle_alpha   90.00
_cell.angle_beta   90.00
_cell.angle_gamma   90.00
#
_symmetry.space_group_name_H-M   'P 1'
#
loop_
_entity.id
_entity.type
_entity.pdbx_description
1 polymer ?
#
loop_
_entity_poly.entity_id
_entity_poly.type
_entity_poly.pdbx_seq_one_letter_code
_entity_poly.pdbx_strand_id
1 'polypeptide(L)' 'MDCRTTHGVPTLFSFFIPGLGQLVKGHLFKALGIWIAFIVTGAMHIIGTGFLIWTIIWVWQLYDAYNA' A
#
# COMPACT_ATOMS: atom_id res chain seq x y z
N MET A 1 -21.52 17.99 10.14
CA MET A 1 -21.44 17.78 8.68
C MET A 1 -20.39 16.71 8.46
N ASP A 2 -20.85 15.48 8.29
CA ASP A 2 -20.05 14.27 8.19
C ASP A 2 -19.54 14.19 6.73
N CYS A 3 -18.30 14.62 6.47
CA CYS A 3 -17.69 14.56 5.15
C CYS A 3 -17.37 13.11 4.79
N ARG A 4 -18.40 12.41 4.32
CA ARG A 4 -18.33 11.09 3.74
C ARG A 4 -17.36 11.04 2.56
N THR A 5 -16.36 10.19 2.71
CA THR A 5 -15.88 9.26 1.67
C THR A 5 -15.20 9.87 0.44
N THR A 6 -14.02 10.45 0.62
CA THR A 6 -13.01 10.41 -0.46
C THR A 6 -12.05 9.26 -0.20
N HIS A 7 -12.56 8.01 -0.23
CA HIS A 7 -11.71 6.82 -0.11
C HIS A 7 -10.74 6.68 -1.30
N GLY A 8 -11.07 7.27 -2.44
CA GLY A 8 -10.23 7.23 -3.64
C GLY A 8 -8.95 8.05 -3.55
N VAL A 9 -8.90 9.12 -2.74
CA VAL A 9 -7.67 9.95 -2.60
C VAL A 9 -6.55 9.18 -1.89
N PRO A 10 -6.78 8.52 -0.73
CA PRO A 10 -5.81 7.60 -0.14
C PRO A 10 -5.39 6.48 -1.10
N THR A 11 -6.32 5.93 -1.89
CA THR A 11 -6.04 4.89 -2.89
C THR A 11 -5.13 5.40 -4.00
N LEU A 12 -5.40 6.59 -4.55
CA LEU A 12 -4.56 7.27 -5.55
C LEU A 12 -3.18 7.61 -4.99
N PHE A 13 -3.11 8.06 -3.73
CA PHE A 13 -1.82 8.31 -3.07
C PHE A 13 -1.02 7.02 -2.85
N SER A 14 -1.67 5.92 -2.43
CA SER A 14 -1.03 4.60 -2.32
C SER A 14 -0.63 3.98 -3.68
N PHE A 15 -1.31 4.36 -4.76
CA PHE A 15 -0.97 3.92 -6.12
C PHE A 15 0.40 4.45 -6.53
N PHE A 16 0.65 5.75 -6.29
CA PHE A 16 1.93 6.39 -6.60
C PHE A 16 3.03 6.06 -5.61
N ILE A 17 2.71 6.07 -4.31
CA ILE A 17 3.69 5.74 -3.25
C ILE A 17 3.08 4.69 -2.32
N PRO A 18 3.57 3.43 -2.37
CA PRO A 18 3.18 2.38 -1.45
C PRO A 18 3.15 2.88 0.01
N GLY A 19 2.08 2.60 0.74
CA GLY A 19 1.93 2.98 2.15
C GLY A 19 1.46 4.41 2.43
N LEU A 20 1.43 5.32 1.45
CA LEU A 20 0.94 6.70 1.69
C LEU A 20 -0.56 6.74 2.06
N GLY A 21 -1.39 5.92 1.43
CA GLY A 21 -2.82 5.85 1.75
C GLY A 21 -3.07 5.44 3.21
N GLN A 22 -2.18 4.64 3.78
CA GLN A 22 -2.22 4.28 5.20
C GLN A 22 -1.75 5.44 6.09
N LEU A 23 -0.75 6.22 5.66
CA LEU A 23 -0.30 7.43 6.36
C LEU A 23 -1.38 8.53 6.39
N VAL A 24 -2.08 8.76 5.28
CA VAL A 24 -3.17 9.75 5.17
C VAL A 24 -4.32 9.42 6.13
N LYS A 25 -4.53 8.13 6.41
CA LYS A 25 -5.52 7.65 7.40
C LYS A 25 -4.99 7.62 8.84
N GLY A 26 -3.73 7.98 9.07
CA GLY A 26 -3.09 7.94 10.40
C GLY A 26 -2.58 6.55 10.83
N HIS A 27 -2.61 5.54 9.95
CA HIS A 27 -2.11 4.19 10.22
C HIS A 27 -0.60 4.04 9.90
N LEU A 28 0.23 4.67 10.72
CA LEU A 28 1.70 4.60 10.62
C LEU A 28 2.26 3.17 10.66
N PHE A 29 1.75 2.32 11.55
CA PHE A 29 2.21 0.93 11.66
C PHE A 29 1.91 0.09 10.42
N LYS A 30 0.75 0.30 9.76
CA LYS A 30 0.43 -0.39 8.49
C LYS A 30 1.32 0.09 7.35
N ALA A 31 1.56 1.41 7.26
CA ALA A 31 2.46 1.98 6.26
C ALA A 31 3.89 1.41 6.39
N LEU A 32 4.40 1.33 7.62
CA LEU A 32 5.71 0.74 7.91
C LEU A 32 5.77 -0.74 7.50
N GLY A 33 4.72 -1.51 7.77
CA GLY A 33 4.61 -2.91 7.36
C GLY A 33 4.67 -3.09 5.84
N ILE A 34 3.98 -2.22 5.08
CA ILE A 34 4.03 -2.22 3.60
C ILE A 34 5.44 -1.92 3.10
N TRP A 35 6.14 -0.95 3.70
CA TRP A 35 7.50 -0.60 3.29
C TRP A 35 8.49 -1.73 3.54
N ILE A 36 8.41 -2.38 4.70
CA ILE A 36 9.24 -3.55 5.01
C ILE A 36 8.91 -4.69 4.04
N ALA A 37 7.63 -4.95 3.76
CA ALA A 37 7.22 -5.97 2.80
C ALA A 37 7.75 -5.68 1.39
N PHE A 38 7.75 -4.42 0.96
CA PHE A 38 8.34 -3.97 -0.31
C PHE A 38 9.87 -4.15 -0.35
N ILE A 39 10.58 -3.89 0.75
CA ILE A 39 12.03 -4.10 0.84
C ILE A 39 12.36 -5.60 0.74
N VAL A 40 11.62 -6.44 1.46
CA VAL A 40 11.82 -7.90 1.46
C VAL A 40 11.49 -8.49 0.09
N THR A 41 10.34 -8.14 -0.49
CA THR A 41 9.98 -8.60 -1.85
C THR A 41 10.87 -8.00 -2.93
N GLY A 42 11.36 -6.78 -2.74
CA GLY A 42 12.39 -6.15 -3.58
C GLY A 42 13.68 -6.95 -3.60
N ALA A 43 14.17 -7.40 -2.44
CA ALA A 43 15.32 -8.29 -2.38
C ALA A 43 15.06 -9.64 -3.11
N MET A 44 13.83 -10.15 -3.04
CA MET A 44 13.40 -11.36 -3.76
C MET A 44 13.22 -11.16 -5.27
N HIS A 45 13.23 -9.92 -5.79
CA HIS A 45 13.21 -9.68 -7.24
C HIS A 45 14.48 -10.19 -7.94
N ILE A 46 15.59 -10.34 -7.22
CA ILE A 46 16.84 -10.90 -7.76
C ILE A 46 16.63 -12.34 -8.29
N ILE A 47 15.63 -13.05 -7.75
CA ILE A 47 15.30 -14.44 -8.10
C ILE A 47 14.16 -14.49 -9.16
N GLY A 48 13.64 -13.35 -9.60
CA GLY A 48 12.54 -13.24 -10.58
C GLY A 48 11.14 -13.49 -10.01
N THR A 49 11.02 -14.21 -8.89
CA THR A 49 9.74 -14.46 -8.20
C THR A 49 9.21 -13.27 -7.40
N GLY A 50 10.06 -12.29 -7.09
CA GLY A 50 9.64 -11.07 -6.37
C GLY A 50 8.58 -10.25 -7.12
N PHE A 51 8.54 -10.31 -8.46
CA PHE A 51 7.67 -9.47 -9.28
C PHE A 51 6.17 -9.77 -9.08
N LEU A 52 5.81 -11.05 -9.00
CA LEU A 52 4.42 -11.48 -8.76
C LEU A 52 3.95 -11.08 -7.37
N ILE A 53 4.77 -11.35 -6.35
CA ILE A 53 4.44 -11.05 -4.95
C ILE A 53 4.33 -9.54 -4.74
N TRP A 54 5.22 -8.77 -5.37
CA TRP A 54 5.21 -7.31 -5.33
C TRP A 54 3.92 -6.72 -5.91
N THR A 55 3.50 -7.23 -7.07
CA THR A 55 2.25 -6.80 -7.70
C THR A 55 1.03 -7.14 -6.83
N ILE A 56 1.03 -8.32 -6.20
CA ILE A 56 -0.05 -8.74 -5.28
C ILE A 56 -0.11 -7.82 -4.06
N ILE A 57 1.02 -7.56 -3.40
CA ILE A 57 1.10 -6.66 -2.23
C ILE A 57 0.67 -5.25 -2.63
N TRP A 58 1.03 -4.79 -3.83
CA TRP A 58 0.65 -3.49 -4.36
C TRP A 58 -0.86 -3.35 -4.59
N VAL A 59 -1.52 -4.36 -5.16
CA VAL A 59 -2.99 -4.34 -5.30
C VAL A 59 -3.67 -4.46 -3.93
N TRP A 60 -3.16 -5.32 -3.05
CA TRP A 60 -3.74 -5.54 -1.72
C TRP A 60 -3.72 -4.29 -0.84
N GLN A 61 -2.61 -3.55 -0.81
CA GLN A 61 -2.56 -2.27 -0.07
C GLN A 61 -3.50 -1.21 -0.65
N LEU A 62 -3.76 -1.26 -1.97
CA LEU A 62 -4.69 -0.37 -2.66
C LEU A 62 -6.12 -0.67 -2.22
N TYR A 63 -6.46 -1.95 -2.16
CA TYR A 63 -7.74 -2.44 -1.67
C TYR A 63 -7.95 -2.11 -0.18
N ASP A 64 -6.94 -2.33 0.68
CA ASP A 64 -7.00 -1.95 2.09
C ASP A 64 -7.12 -0.42 2.25
N ALA A 65 -6.40 0.37 1.44
CA ALA A 65 -6.53 1.83 1.43
C ALA A 65 -7.88 2.32 0.87
N TYR A 66 -8.59 1.51 0.07
CA TYR A 66 -9.92 1.85 -0.42
C TYR A 66 -11.02 1.47 0.58
N ASN A 67 -10.90 0.29 1.21
CA ASN A 67 -11.95 -0.29 2.06
C ASN A 67 -11.80 0.00 3.56
N ALA A 68 -10.62 0.38 4.04
CA ALA A 68 -10.43 0.83 5.42
C ALA A 68 -11.03 2.22 5.67
#